data_AF-A0A0C9UYR1-F1
#
_entry.id   AF-A0A0C9UYR1-F1
#
_cell.length_a   1.000
_cell.length_b   1.000
_cell.length_c   1.000
_cell.angle_alpha   90.00
_cell.angle_beta   90.00
_cell.angle_gamma   90.00
#
_symmetry.space_group_name_H-M   'P 1'
#
loop_
_entity.id
_entity.type
_entity.pdbx_description
1 polymer ?
#
loop_
_entity_poly.entity_id
_entity_poly.type
_entity_poly.pdbx_seq_one_letter_code
_entity_poly.pdbx_strand_id
1 'polypeptide(L)' 'KHTLNFYKNLPRRSCSVTTQLRTGFIGLNSYLYKIKAVDSPNCQFCQAEETVTYFLLQCRRYNTQRHAL' A
#
# COMPACT_ATOMS: atom_id res chain seq x y z
N LYS A 1 -11.23 -22.14 4.57
CA LYS A 1 -9.77 -22.41 4.79
C LYS A 1 -8.85 -21.92 3.65
N HIS A 2 -9.36 -21.41 2.52
CA HIS A 2 -8.56 -21.00 1.35
C HIS A 2 -7.69 -19.74 1.60
N THR A 3 -8.22 -18.73 2.30
CA THR A 3 -7.54 -17.43 2.51
C THR A 3 -6.23 -17.54 3.30
N LEU A 4 -6.16 -18.48 4.26
CA LEU A 4 -4.95 -18.72 5.07
C LEU A 4 -3.83 -19.39 4.26
N ASN A 5 -4.16 -20.10 3.19
CA ASN A 5 -3.17 -20.82 2.39
C ASN A 5 -2.18 -19.88 1.72
N PHE A 6 -2.63 -18.67 1.35
CA PHE A 6 -1.79 -17.62 0.80
C PHE A 6 -0.68 -17.16 1.75
N TYR A 7 -0.91 -17.26 3.06
CA TYR A 7 -0.01 -16.75 4.10
C TYR A 7 0.87 -17.83 4.74
N LYS A 8 0.61 -19.12 4.47
CA LYS A 8 1.25 -20.24 5.19
C LYS A 8 2.78 -20.28 5.10
N ASN A 9 3.33 -19.88 3.95
CA ASN A 9 4.77 -19.96 3.68
C ASN A 9 5.44 -18.58 3.67
N LEU A 10 4.75 -17.54 4.14
CA LEU A 10 5.27 -16.18 4.17
C LEU A 10 5.75 -15.85 5.59
N PRO A 11 6.87 -15.12 5.73
CA PRO A 11 7.26 -14.55 7.01
C PRO A 11 6.13 -13.69 7.57
N ARG A 12 5.98 -13.67 8.91
CA ARG A 12 4.92 -12.90 9.60
C ARG A 12 4.86 -11.44 9.14
N ARG A 13 6.01 -10.81 8.91
CA ARG A 13 6.11 -9.42 8.41
C ARG A 13 5.44 -9.27 7.04
N SER A 14 5.75 -10.17 6.11
CA SER A 14 5.14 -10.17 4.77
C SER A 14 3.64 -10.42 4.82
N CYS A 15 3.17 -11.32 5.68
CA CYS A 15 1.73 -11.52 5.89
C CYS A 15 1.03 -10.26 6.41
N SER A 16 1.65 -9.57 7.36
CA SER A 16 1.12 -8.30 7.90
C SER A 16 1.01 -7.24 6.82
N VAL A 17 2.07 -7.02 6.05
CA VAL A 17 2.09 -6.03 4.96
C VAL A 17 1.04 -6.37 3.89
N THR A 18 0.97 -7.63 3.46
CA THR A 18 -0.05 -8.07 2.50
C THR A 18 -1.46 -7.86 3.03
N THR A 19 -1.71 -8.12 4.31
CA THR A 19 -3.03 -7.90 4.93
C THR A 19 -3.40 -6.43 4.95
N GLN A 20 -2.46 -5.57 5.30
CA GLN A 20 -2.65 -4.11 5.29
C GLN A 20 -2.89 -3.58 3.88
N LEU A 21 -2.15 -4.07 2.88
CA LEU A 21 -2.34 -3.71 1.47
C LEU A 21 -3.73 -4.15 0.96
N ARG A 22 -4.18 -5.37 1.28
CA ARG A 22 -5.48 -5.88 0.83
C ARG A 22 -6.67 -5.17 1.47
N THR A 23 -6.52 -4.72 2.71
CA THR A 23 -7.58 -4.02 3.44
C THR A 23 -7.54 -2.51 3.25
N GLY A 24 -6.42 -1.97 2.77
CA GLY A 24 -6.19 -0.52 2.67
C GLY A 24 -5.85 0.15 4.01
N PHE A 25 -5.77 -0.61 5.11
CA PHE A 25 -5.33 -0.13 6.43
C PHE A 25 -3.80 -0.10 6.51
N ILE A 26 -3.19 0.72 5.66
CA ILE A 26 -1.74 0.89 5.56
C ILE A 26 -1.39 2.37 5.62
N GLY A 27 -0.16 2.71 6.00
CA GLY A 27 0.34 4.09 6.10
C GLY A 27 0.55 4.78 4.74
N LEU A 28 -0.44 4.77 3.87
CA LEU A 28 -0.50 5.58 2.64
C LEU A 28 -1.40 6.80 2.88
N ASN A 29 -1.15 7.89 2.15
CA ASN A 29 -1.82 9.17 2.45
C ASN A 29 -3.34 9.11 2.35
N SER A 30 -3.93 8.30 1.45
CA SER A 30 -5.39 8.13 1.39
C SER A 30 -5.98 7.60 2.71
N TYR A 31 -5.33 6.63 3.36
CA TYR A 31 -5.78 6.11 4.65
C TYR A 31 -5.46 7.08 5.79
N LEU A 32 -4.25 7.63 5.81
CA LEU A 32 -3.84 8.59 6.84
C LEU A 32 -4.74 9.83 6.86
N TYR A 33 -5.17 10.31 5.71
CA TYR A 33 -6.10 11.43 5.59
C TYR A 33 -7.49 11.08 6.17
N LYS A 34 -8.00 9.87 5.91
CA LYS A 34 -9.29 9.40 6.46
C LYS A 34 -9.30 9.40 7.99
N ILE A 35 -8.17 9.06 8.62
CA ILE A 35 -8.03 9.09 10.08
C ILE A 35 -7.52 10.44 10.60
N LYS A 36 -7.43 11.47 9.75
CA LYS A 36 -6.97 12.83 10.07
C LYS A 36 -5.53 12.89 10.62
N ALA A 37 -4.68 11.95 10.22
CA ALA A 37 -3.26 11.94 10.58
C ALA A 37 -2.38 12.79 9.64
N VAL A 38 -2.88 13.13 8.45
CA VAL A 38 -2.23 14.03 7.49
C VAL A 38 -3.27 14.97 6.87
N ASP A 39 -2.83 16.13 6.40
CA ASP A 39 -3.72 17.17 5.85
C ASP A 39 -4.16 16.93 4.40
N SER A 40 -3.50 16.01 3.68
CA SER A 40 -3.81 15.72 2.28
C SER A 40 -3.70 14.23 1.97
N PRO A 41 -4.62 13.67 1.17
CA PRO A 41 -4.55 12.28 0.73
C PRO A 41 -3.61 12.08 -0.47
N ASN A 42 -3.02 13.15 -1.01
CA ASN A 42 -2.28 13.12 -2.26
C ASN A 42 -0.84 12.66 -2.07
N CYS A 43 -0.32 11.95 -3.07
CA CYS A 43 1.09 11.63 -3.19
C CYS A 43 1.87 12.92 -3.44
N GLN A 44 2.89 13.20 -2.63
CA GLN A 44 3.71 14.41 -2.76
C GLN A 44 4.40 14.54 -4.13
N PHE A 45 4.75 13.40 -4.75
CA PHE A 45 5.43 13.40 -6.05
C PHE A 45 4.46 13.56 -7.23
N CYS A 46 3.29 12.90 -7.17
CA CYS A 46 2.40 12.81 -8.32
C CYS A 46 1.14 13.68 -8.22
N GLN A 47 0.87 14.28 -7.05
CA GLN A 47 -0.29 15.12 -6.75
C GLN A 47 -1.66 14.44 -7.00
N ALA A 48 -1.68 13.11 -7.03
CA ALA A 48 -2.89 12.28 -7.12
C ALA A 48 -3.10 11.53 -5.80
N GLU A 49 -4.34 11.13 -5.51
CA GLU A 49 -4.67 10.38 -4.29
C GLU A 49 -3.83 9.10 -4.14
N GLU A 50 -3.11 8.98 -3.03
CA GLU A 50 -2.22 7.86 -2.77
C GLU A 50 -2.98 6.66 -2.18
N THR A 51 -3.75 5.99 -3.03
CA THR A 51 -4.39 4.70 -2.71
C THR A 51 -3.40 3.54 -2.87
N VAL A 52 -3.75 2.34 -2.38
CA VAL A 52 -2.91 1.13 -2.56
C VAL A 52 -2.67 0.84 -4.04
N THR A 53 -3.72 0.90 -4.87
CA THR A 53 -3.62 0.69 -6.32
C THR A 53 -2.71 1.72 -6.96
N TYR A 54 -2.87 3.00 -6.58
CA TYR A 54 -2.03 4.07 -7.09
C TYR A 54 -0.56 3.84 -6.72
N PHE A 55 -0.29 3.61 -5.43
CA PHE A 55 1.05 3.38 -4.90
C PHE A 55 1.75 2.21 -5.60
N LEU A 56 1.08 1.05 -5.70
CA LEU A 56 1.69 -0.15 -6.26
C LEU A 56 1.85 -0.10 -7.78
N LEU A 57 0.90 0.48 -8.52
CA LEU A 57 0.84 0.31 -9.98
C LEU A 57 1.10 1.59 -10.78
N GLN A 58 0.85 2.77 -10.21
CA GLN A 58 0.77 4.03 -10.99
C GLN A 58 1.76 5.09 -10.51
N CYS A 59 2.20 5.03 -9.25
CA CYS A 59 3.06 6.05 -8.67
C CYS A 59 4.42 6.04 -9.35
N ARG A 60 4.75 7.16 -10.03
CA ARG A 60 5.99 7.32 -10.81
C ARG A 60 7.23 7.34 -9.92
N ARG A 61 7.08 7.77 -8.67
CA ARG A 61 8.16 7.75 -7.66
C ARG A 61 8.74 6.35 -7.44
N TYR A 62 7.91 5.31 -7.56
CA TYR A 62 8.30 3.93 -7.28
C TYR A 62 8.52 3.09 -8.55
N ASN A 63 8.74 3.74 -9.70
CA ASN A 63 8.87 3.05 -10.98
C ASN A 63 10.09 2.11 -10.99
N THR A 64 11.24 2.58 -10.51
CA THR A 64 12.47 1.77 -10.45
C THR A 64 12.26 0.51 -9.61
N GLN A 65 11.63 0.63 -8.44
CA GLN A 65 11.37 -0.48 -7.53
C GLN A 65 10.40 -1.50 -8.13
N ARG A 66 9.41 -1.03 -8.92
CA ARG A 66 8.46 -1.90 -9.63
C ARG A 66 9.14 -2.79 -10.67
N HIS A 67 10.22 -2.31 -11.28
CA HIS A 67 10.95 -2.99 -12.35
C HIS A 67 12.25 -3.67 -11.86
N ALA A 68 12.59 -3.58 -10.57
CA ALA A 68 13.83 -4.11 -10.01
C ALA A 68 13.70 -5.54 -9.45
N LEU A 69 12.58 -6.23 -9.70
CA LEU A 69 12.32 -7.62 -9.28
C LEU A 69 12.68 -8.62 -10.39
#